data_AF-A0A256ZXP9-F1
#
_entry.id   AF-A0A256ZXP9-F1
#
_cell.length_a   1.000
_cell.length_b   1.000
_cell.length_c   1.000
_cell.angle_alpha   90.00
_cell.angle_beta   90.00
_cell.angle_gamma   90.00
#
_symmetry.space_group_name_H-M   'P 1'
#
loop_
_entity.id
_entity.type
_entity.pdbx_description
1 polymer ?
#
loop_
_entity_poly.entity_id
_entity_poly.type
_entity_poly.pdbx_seq_one_letter_code
_entity_poly.pdbx_strand_id
1 'polypeptide(L)'
;MHIKNAKLKTAIGICLTIFLLLSGCVTQQKNGSIQNGIQSAEGQHETAKLDVPIYPDASEIMYMPDDKLWTDFNISSSLNRKAYTSMSSVQEIYEWYLNNIAGWEIVEKSVFENPQTSEKEFVYIKLKNNTKGVFLAIMGVNEDMLMKGQSILAIAQGSWFLIELCGSSMEMSFNVPEGEEQSEEEIDLGMEGSITFTVSPIDESYITFVEPLGNLNPGGGHTFPSDHGALSFDGIKDVRAPADGVITMIQWRGGSDYKVVITHTNTFKSYLDHLSELDESILQQVGNLEEFNYVHIPIKAGEIIGKAGKELNAVDWGVIDENVTLNFIHPERYGDMAHAVHFIPYCEDNLKSLLLSKLQRTAEPRWGKIDFDEPGKLVGNWFLENISGRDPLAEWKKHLSFVYDMWNTEKIRIGVGGTLAIPATLYQVYGNTPDPADISVESGPIVYKLQGTEEFGETSLKATILVEMIDNETIKVEGFTGWVSNPTFTENAKYYIR
;
A
#
# COMPACT_ATOMS: atom_id res chain seq x y z
N MET A 1 -32.37 -31.52 -26.28
CA MET A 1 -31.02 -31.58 -26.89
C MET A 1 -30.89 -30.43 -27.87
N HIS A 2 -29.77 -29.69 -27.84
CA HIS A 2 -29.35 -28.56 -28.70
C HIS A 2 -30.35 -27.46 -29.15
N ILE A 3 -30.20 -26.29 -28.51
CA ILE A 3 -29.82 -24.98 -29.11
C ILE A 3 -30.53 -24.52 -30.41
N LYS A 4 -31.11 -23.30 -30.35
CA LYS A 4 -31.23 -22.37 -31.48
C LYS A 4 -30.84 -20.93 -31.07
N ASN A 5 -30.53 -20.11 -32.06
CA ASN A 5 -29.84 -18.81 -31.91
C ASN A 5 -30.75 -17.57 -31.81
N ALA A 6 -30.12 -16.48 -31.33
CA ALA A 6 -30.26 -15.08 -31.77
C ALA A 6 -31.30 -14.12 -31.14
N LYS A 7 -30.73 -13.10 -30.46
CA LYS A 7 -30.96 -11.63 -30.61
C LYS A 7 -32.39 -11.06 -30.52
N LEU A 8 -32.64 -10.17 -29.55
CA LEU A 8 -32.86 -8.71 -29.80
C LEU A 8 -32.88 -7.85 -28.50
N LYS A 9 -32.27 -6.65 -28.56
CA LYS A 9 -32.67 -5.28 -28.06
C LYS A 9 -33.50 -5.15 -26.75
N THR A 10 -33.41 -4.13 -25.89
CA THR A 10 -32.97 -2.69 -25.94
C THR A 10 -32.89 -2.11 -24.49
N ALA A 11 -32.52 -0.87 -24.09
CA ALA A 11 -32.04 0.39 -24.70
C ALA A 11 -31.41 1.34 -23.62
N ILE A 12 -30.68 2.39 -24.05
CA ILE A 12 -30.48 3.73 -23.40
C ILE A 12 -29.73 3.80 -22.04
N GLY A 13 -28.78 4.72 -21.80
CA GLY A 13 -28.10 5.63 -22.76
C GLY A 13 -27.33 6.82 -22.15
N ILE A 14 -26.62 7.54 -23.04
CA ILE A 14 -26.28 8.99 -23.01
C ILE A 14 -25.56 9.57 -21.78
N CYS A 15 -24.26 9.87 -21.92
CA CYS A 15 -23.80 11.25 -22.12
C CYS A 15 -22.37 11.31 -22.69
N LEU A 16 -22.11 12.21 -23.64
CA LEU A 16 -20.75 12.57 -24.09
C LEU A 16 -20.78 13.96 -24.72
N THR A 17 -19.88 14.86 -24.33
CA THR A 17 -19.80 16.23 -24.88
C THR A 17 -18.41 16.46 -25.45
N ILE A 18 -18.35 16.96 -26.68
CA ILE A 18 -17.12 17.19 -27.44
C ILE A 18 -16.78 18.68 -27.43
N PHE A 19 -15.51 19.01 -27.26
CA PHE A 19 -14.93 20.27 -27.77
C PHE A 19 -13.69 19.97 -28.60
N LEU A 20 -13.65 20.52 -29.82
CA LEU A 20 -12.50 20.42 -30.71
C LEU A 20 -12.56 21.61 -31.69
N LEU A 21 -11.53 22.46 -31.71
CA LEU A 21 -11.44 23.59 -32.63
C LEU A 21 -10.06 23.66 -33.30
N LEU A 22 -10.07 23.27 -34.58
CA LEU A 22 -9.34 23.88 -35.71
C LEU A 22 -7.89 24.34 -35.49
N SER A 23 -6.98 23.63 -36.16
CA SER A 23 -6.18 24.25 -37.24
C SER A 23 -5.81 23.20 -38.29
N GLY A 24 -5.61 23.62 -39.54
CA GLY A 24 -5.52 22.70 -40.67
C GLY A 24 -4.27 22.88 -41.54
N CYS A 25 -3.83 21.75 -42.12
CA CYS A 25 -3.32 21.56 -43.48
C CYS A 25 -2.42 22.64 -44.13
N VAL A 26 -1.22 22.26 -44.63
CA VAL A 26 -0.85 22.35 -46.07
C VAL A 26 0.61 21.89 -46.39
N THR A 27 0.73 21.00 -47.39
CA THR A 27 1.90 20.65 -48.25
C THR A 27 3.23 20.05 -47.74
N GLN A 28 3.80 19.20 -48.60
CA GLN A 28 5.22 18.81 -48.69
C GLN A 28 5.97 19.74 -49.69
N GLN A 29 7.28 19.97 -49.53
CA GLN A 29 8.28 19.68 -50.59
C GLN A 29 9.77 19.90 -50.21
N LYS A 30 10.57 18.88 -50.53
CA LYS A 30 11.97 18.79 -51.06
C LYS A 30 13.03 19.92 -50.90
N ASN A 31 14.28 19.42 -50.93
CA ASN A 31 15.61 20.05 -51.15
C ASN A 31 16.32 20.59 -49.89
N GLY A 32 17.66 20.52 -49.76
CA GLY A 32 18.63 19.72 -50.53
C GLY A 32 20.03 20.35 -50.75
N SER A 33 21.02 20.00 -49.92
CA SER A 33 22.46 20.24 -50.13
C SER A 33 23.24 19.35 -49.14
N ILE A 34 24.00 18.33 -49.57
CA ILE A 34 25.36 18.34 -50.14
C ILE A 34 26.43 18.81 -49.13
N GLN A 35 27.44 17.95 -48.98
CA GLN A 35 28.52 18.01 -48.00
C GLN A 35 29.53 19.15 -48.26
N ASN A 36 30.21 19.57 -47.21
CA ASN A 36 31.65 19.81 -47.26
C ASN A 36 32.30 18.92 -46.19
N GLY A 37 33.28 18.10 -46.58
CA GLY A 37 33.91 17.13 -45.68
C GLY A 37 35.16 17.66 -45.01
N ILE A 38 35.34 17.33 -43.73
CA ILE A 38 36.67 17.21 -43.12
C ILE A 38 36.80 15.74 -42.73
N GLN A 39 37.75 15.04 -43.35
CA GLN A 39 37.99 13.61 -43.15
C GLN A 39 39.19 13.46 -42.21
N SER A 40 38.95 13.00 -40.98
CA SER A 40 40.00 12.82 -39.97
C SER A 40 39.82 11.51 -39.22
N ALA A 41 40.73 10.56 -39.49
CA ALA A 41 41.01 9.32 -38.77
C ALA A 41 39.84 8.36 -38.48
N GLU A 42 39.97 7.12 -38.97
CA GLU A 42 39.05 6.03 -38.64
C GLU A 42 39.19 5.63 -37.17
N GLY A 43 38.05 5.56 -36.48
CA GLY A 43 37.94 5.05 -35.11
C GLY A 43 36.72 4.16 -35.00
N GLN A 44 36.68 3.05 -35.77
CA GLN A 44 35.60 2.06 -35.71
C GLN A 44 35.66 1.24 -34.40
N HIS A 45 35.33 1.90 -33.29
CA HIS A 45 34.67 1.20 -32.20
C HIS A 45 33.21 0.94 -32.61
N GLU A 46 33.03 -0.04 -33.48
CA GLU A 46 31.78 -0.77 -33.56
C GLU A 46 31.59 -1.45 -32.21
N THR A 47 30.91 -0.76 -31.29
CA THR A 47 30.62 -1.29 -29.96
C THR A 47 29.63 -2.42 -30.12
N ALA A 48 30.16 -3.63 -30.27
CA ALA A 48 29.39 -4.87 -30.38
C ALA A 48 28.29 -4.84 -29.31
N LYS A 49 27.07 -5.18 -29.74
CA LYS A 49 25.91 -5.25 -28.85
C LYS A 49 26.13 -6.43 -27.91
N LEU A 50 26.83 -6.15 -26.81
CA LEU A 50 26.98 -7.08 -25.69
C LEU A 50 25.59 -7.22 -25.06
N ASP A 51 24.86 -8.19 -25.59
CA ASP A 51 23.55 -8.66 -25.18
C ASP A 51 23.77 -10.09 -24.65
N VAL A 52 23.13 -10.45 -23.53
CA VAL A 52 23.33 -11.79 -22.91
C VAL A 52 22.68 -12.87 -23.78
N PRO A 53 23.35 -14.02 -24.02
CA PRO A 53 22.82 -15.04 -24.89
C PRO A 53 21.56 -15.69 -24.30
N ILE A 54 20.58 -15.97 -25.15
CA ILE A 54 19.34 -16.66 -24.78
C ILE A 54 19.65 -18.16 -24.70
N TYR A 55 19.12 -18.86 -23.67
CA TYR A 55 19.27 -20.30 -23.52
C TYR A 55 18.74 -21.06 -24.77
N PRO A 56 19.44 -22.08 -25.31
CA PRO A 56 19.19 -22.57 -26.67
C PRO A 56 17.78 -23.15 -26.89
N ASP A 57 17.23 -23.83 -25.88
CA ASP A 57 15.90 -24.45 -25.92
C ASP A 57 14.81 -23.57 -25.27
N ALA A 58 14.98 -22.24 -25.31
CA ALA A 58 14.04 -21.28 -24.77
C ALA A 58 13.12 -20.66 -25.85
N SER A 59 11.82 -20.60 -25.59
CA SER A 59 10.79 -20.03 -26.47
C SER A 59 10.24 -18.72 -25.90
N GLU A 60 10.24 -17.63 -26.66
CA GLU A 60 9.83 -16.31 -26.18
C GLU A 60 8.33 -16.22 -25.87
N ILE A 61 8.01 -15.71 -24.68
CA ILE A 61 6.64 -15.48 -24.21
C ILE A 61 6.18 -14.13 -24.76
N MET A 62 5.54 -14.16 -25.95
CA MET A 62 5.06 -12.97 -26.66
C MET A 62 4.02 -12.13 -25.88
N TYR A 63 3.33 -12.74 -24.92
CA TYR A 63 2.37 -12.10 -24.02
C TYR A 63 2.45 -12.77 -22.66
N MET A 64 3.01 -12.10 -21.65
CA MET A 64 2.81 -12.51 -20.26
C MET A 64 1.42 -12.03 -19.79
N PRO A 65 0.66 -12.87 -19.06
CA PRO A 65 -0.69 -12.52 -18.60
C PRO A 65 -0.69 -11.64 -17.33
N ASP A 66 0.47 -11.42 -16.72
CA ASP A 66 0.61 -10.69 -15.46
C ASP A 66 1.91 -9.87 -15.46
N ASP A 67 1.83 -8.58 -15.11
CA ASP A 67 2.99 -7.70 -14.93
C ASP A 67 3.67 -7.94 -13.56
N LYS A 68 2.99 -8.63 -12.63
CA LYS A 68 3.48 -8.93 -11.27
C LYS A 68 4.88 -9.52 -11.26
N LEU A 69 5.26 -10.38 -12.22
CA LEU A 69 6.60 -10.96 -12.28
C LEU A 69 7.71 -9.90 -12.43
N TRP A 70 7.43 -8.81 -13.15
CA TRP A 70 8.39 -7.71 -13.28
C TRP A 70 8.45 -6.90 -11.99
N THR A 71 7.32 -6.68 -11.31
CA THR A 71 7.24 -5.98 -10.02
C THR A 71 7.89 -6.76 -8.88
N ASP A 72 7.68 -8.08 -8.80
CA ASP A 72 8.23 -8.99 -7.77
C ASP A 72 9.76 -8.96 -7.71
N PHE A 73 10.41 -8.64 -8.84
CA PHE A 73 11.86 -8.51 -8.97
C PHE A 73 12.36 -7.07 -9.18
N ASN A 74 11.50 -6.07 -8.97
CA ASN A 74 11.78 -4.63 -9.19
C ASN A 74 12.32 -4.29 -10.60
N ILE A 75 11.91 -5.04 -11.62
CA ILE A 75 12.39 -4.90 -13.00
C ILE A 75 11.66 -3.75 -13.69
N SER A 76 12.24 -2.56 -13.59
CA SER A 76 11.77 -1.32 -14.23
C SER A 76 11.33 -1.53 -15.69
N SER A 77 10.21 -0.92 -16.08
CA SER A 77 9.70 -0.91 -17.46
C SER A 77 10.60 -0.15 -18.45
N SER A 78 11.60 0.58 -17.95
CA SER A 78 12.64 1.21 -18.78
C SER A 78 13.77 0.26 -19.18
N LEU A 79 13.80 -0.96 -18.64
CA LEU A 79 14.73 -2.02 -19.05
C LEU A 79 14.19 -2.77 -20.28
N ASN A 80 15.10 -3.24 -21.14
CA ASN A 80 14.76 -4.20 -22.19
C ASN A 80 14.49 -5.56 -21.54
N ARG A 81 13.23 -5.80 -21.15
CA ARG A 81 12.77 -7.00 -20.42
C ARG A 81 12.01 -7.98 -21.33
N LYS A 82 12.37 -9.26 -21.27
CA LYS A 82 11.76 -10.37 -22.03
C LYS A 82 11.68 -11.63 -21.18
N ALA A 83 10.67 -12.46 -21.40
CA ALA A 83 10.53 -13.75 -20.74
C ALA A 83 10.41 -14.89 -21.76
N TYR A 84 10.81 -16.09 -21.35
CA TYR A 84 10.87 -17.30 -22.16
C TYR A 84 10.40 -18.51 -21.34
N THR A 85 9.84 -19.55 -21.98
CA THR A 85 9.71 -20.88 -21.36
C THR A 85 10.77 -21.84 -21.91
N SER A 86 11.16 -22.85 -21.13
CA SER A 86 11.94 -23.98 -21.62
C SER A 86 11.45 -25.31 -21.00
N MET A 87 11.78 -26.41 -21.66
CA MET A 87 11.51 -27.77 -21.16
C MET A 87 12.63 -28.32 -20.27
N SER A 88 13.77 -27.62 -20.16
CA SER A 88 14.85 -27.95 -19.24
C SER A 88 14.57 -27.47 -17.82
N SER A 89 15.25 -28.06 -16.84
CA SER A 89 15.18 -27.67 -15.43
C SER A 89 15.92 -26.36 -15.14
N VAL A 90 15.56 -25.70 -14.04
CA VAL A 90 16.24 -24.50 -13.50
C VAL A 90 17.74 -24.74 -13.33
N GLN A 91 18.11 -25.93 -12.84
CA GLN A 91 19.49 -26.37 -12.62
C GLN A 91 20.31 -26.43 -13.91
N GLU A 92 19.76 -26.96 -15.01
CA GLU A 92 20.45 -27.04 -16.31
C GLU A 92 20.59 -25.66 -16.96
N ILE A 93 19.57 -24.81 -16.86
CA ILE A 93 19.58 -23.45 -17.39
C ILE A 93 20.60 -22.58 -16.62
N TYR A 94 20.66 -22.71 -15.29
CA TYR A 94 21.63 -22.03 -14.44
C TYR A 94 23.07 -22.41 -14.78
N GLU A 95 23.38 -23.71 -14.86
CA GLU A 95 24.72 -24.18 -15.20
C GLU A 95 25.13 -23.78 -16.62
N TRP A 96 24.18 -23.77 -17.57
CA TRP A 96 24.45 -23.24 -18.91
C TRP A 96 24.82 -21.75 -18.84
N TYR A 97 24.08 -20.93 -18.09
CA TYR A 97 24.39 -19.50 -17.95
C TYR A 97 25.78 -19.28 -17.36
N LEU A 98 26.14 -19.96 -16.27
CA LEU A 98 27.48 -19.86 -15.65
C LEU A 98 28.63 -20.14 -16.64
N ASN A 99 28.41 -20.97 -17.67
CA ASN A 99 29.41 -21.33 -18.67
C ASN A 99 29.38 -20.46 -19.95
N ASN A 100 28.33 -19.66 -20.19
CA ASN A 100 28.11 -18.98 -21.49
C ASN A 100 28.06 -17.44 -21.42
N ILE A 101 28.07 -16.83 -20.23
CA ILE A 101 28.06 -15.36 -20.01
C ILE A 101 29.42 -14.66 -20.28
N ALA A 102 30.21 -15.14 -21.25
CA ALA A 102 31.55 -14.64 -21.49
C ALA A 102 31.59 -13.12 -21.75
N GLY A 103 32.42 -12.41 -20.98
CA GLY A 103 32.51 -10.94 -21.01
C GLY A 103 31.62 -10.21 -20.00
N TRP A 104 30.83 -10.91 -19.20
CA TRP A 104 30.09 -10.36 -18.07
C TRP A 104 30.71 -10.78 -16.73
N GLU A 105 30.69 -9.87 -15.76
CA GLU A 105 31.02 -10.13 -14.36
C GLU A 105 29.74 -10.53 -13.62
N ILE A 106 29.76 -11.64 -12.88
CA ILE A 106 28.69 -11.94 -11.90
C ILE A 106 28.94 -11.07 -10.67
N VAL A 107 28.05 -10.11 -10.42
CA VAL A 107 28.12 -9.24 -9.23
C VAL A 107 27.31 -9.84 -8.08
N GLU A 108 26.17 -10.46 -8.38
CA GLU A 108 25.26 -11.02 -7.40
C GLU A 108 24.61 -12.29 -7.97
N LYS A 109 24.29 -13.26 -7.11
CA LYS A 109 23.45 -14.39 -7.48
C LYS A 109 22.74 -14.99 -6.26
N SER A 110 21.49 -15.38 -6.46
CA SER A 110 20.64 -16.11 -5.51
C SER A 110 20.36 -17.51 -6.04
N VAL A 111 20.21 -18.47 -5.13
CA VAL A 111 19.79 -19.84 -5.43
C VAL A 111 18.86 -20.30 -4.30
N PHE A 112 17.61 -20.60 -4.66
CA PHE A 112 16.61 -21.17 -3.76
C PHE A 112 16.35 -22.64 -4.14
N GLU A 113 16.53 -23.53 -3.17
CA GLU A 113 16.45 -24.98 -3.33
C GLU A 113 15.32 -25.56 -2.47
N ASN A 114 14.58 -26.52 -3.02
CA ASN A 114 13.53 -27.24 -2.32
C ASN A 114 14.11 -27.91 -1.05
N PRO A 115 13.60 -27.61 0.17
CA PRO A 115 14.17 -28.17 1.41
C PRO A 115 14.06 -29.70 1.55
N GLN A 116 13.26 -30.37 0.73
CA GLN A 116 13.01 -31.82 0.78
C GLN A 116 13.70 -32.60 -0.36
N THR A 117 13.90 -32.01 -1.54
CA THR A 117 14.57 -32.66 -2.70
C THR A 117 15.96 -32.11 -3.01
N SER A 118 16.30 -30.92 -2.50
CA SER A 118 17.51 -30.14 -2.84
C SER A 118 17.61 -29.77 -4.33
N GLU A 119 16.50 -29.81 -5.06
CA GLU A 119 16.41 -29.30 -6.43
C GLU A 119 16.25 -27.77 -6.44
N LYS A 120 16.87 -27.09 -7.40
CA LYS A 120 16.73 -25.63 -7.55
C LYS A 120 15.34 -25.30 -8.10
N GLU A 121 14.54 -24.62 -7.31
CA GLU A 121 13.21 -24.13 -7.73
C GLU A 121 13.29 -22.72 -8.32
N PHE A 122 14.24 -21.91 -7.83
CA PHE A 122 14.45 -20.54 -8.29
C PHE A 122 15.92 -20.12 -8.20
N VAL A 123 16.37 -19.30 -9.15
CA VAL A 123 17.71 -18.71 -9.23
C VAL A 123 17.59 -17.30 -9.81
N TYR A 124 18.38 -16.34 -9.31
CA TYR A 124 18.66 -15.12 -10.07
C TYR A 124 20.15 -14.77 -10.13
N ILE A 125 20.55 -13.97 -11.13
CA ILE A 125 21.93 -13.52 -11.35
C ILE A 125 21.92 -12.06 -11.80
N LYS A 126 22.73 -11.19 -11.16
CA LYS A 126 23.09 -9.87 -11.68
C LYS A 126 24.42 -9.94 -12.40
N LEU A 127 24.43 -9.50 -13.64
CA LEU A 127 25.58 -9.45 -14.54
C LEU A 127 25.95 -8.00 -14.83
N LYS A 128 27.24 -7.66 -14.78
CA LYS A 128 27.76 -6.31 -15.05
C LYS A 128 28.77 -6.31 -16.19
N ASN A 129 28.74 -5.26 -17.00
CA ASN A 129 29.83 -4.91 -17.91
C ASN A 129 29.89 -3.38 -18.01
N ASN A 130 30.88 -2.79 -17.36
CA ASN A 130 31.05 -1.33 -17.26
C ASN A 130 29.75 -0.65 -16.75
N THR A 131 29.08 0.13 -17.60
CA THR A 131 27.83 0.85 -17.30
C THR A 131 26.56 0.09 -17.68
N LYS A 132 26.67 -1.13 -18.21
CA LYS A 132 25.53 -2.01 -18.54
C LYS A 132 25.34 -3.08 -17.46
N GLY A 133 24.08 -3.50 -17.29
CA GLY A 133 23.73 -4.68 -16.51
C GLY A 133 22.75 -5.61 -17.23
N VAL A 134 22.70 -6.86 -16.78
CA VAL A 134 21.59 -7.80 -17.03
C VAL A 134 21.17 -8.46 -15.71
N PHE A 135 19.86 -8.54 -15.49
CA PHE A 135 19.22 -9.37 -14.47
C PHE A 135 18.65 -10.61 -15.16
N LEU A 136 19.04 -11.79 -14.68
CA LEU A 136 18.51 -13.09 -15.11
C LEU A 136 17.74 -13.69 -13.93
N ALA A 137 16.51 -14.15 -14.16
CA ALA A 137 15.74 -14.94 -13.21
C ALA A 137 15.26 -16.23 -13.87
N ILE A 138 15.41 -17.36 -13.18
CA ILE A 138 15.08 -18.71 -13.66
C ILE A 138 14.22 -19.37 -12.58
N MET A 139 13.04 -19.87 -12.93
CA MET A 139 12.05 -20.41 -11.99
C MET A 139 11.37 -21.65 -12.54
N GLY A 140 11.05 -22.62 -11.68
CA GLY A 140 10.21 -23.77 -12.01
C GLY A 140 8.76 -23.37 -12.30
N VAL A 141 8.06 -24.20 -13.07
CA VAL A 141 6.64 -24.02 -13.40
C VAL A 141 5.80 -24.99 -12.57
N ASN A 142 5.15 -24.49 -11.51
CA ASN A 142 4.23 -25.26 -10.67
C ASN A 142 2.89 -25.49 -11.40
N GLU A 143 2.13 -26.52 -10.98
CA GLU A 143 0.94 -27.03 -11.71
C GLU A 143 -0.17 -25.98 -11.94
N ASP A 144 -0.26 -24.93 -11.12
CA ASP A 144 -1.22 -23.83 -11.28
C ASP A 144 -0.92 -22.89 -12.46
N MET A 145 0.31 -22.91 -13.01
CA MET A 145 0.68 -22.06 -14.15
C MET A 145 0.35 -22.74 -15.49
N LEU A 146 -0.55 -22.13 -16.27
CA LEU A 146 -1.03 -22.60 -17.58
C LEU A 146 0.00 -22.55 -18.74
N MET A 147 1.29 -22.69 -18.44
CA MET A 147 2.41 -22.58 -19.38
C MET A 147 2.97 -23.95 -19.78
N LYS A 148 3.39 -24.08 -21.05
CA LYS A 148 4.13 -25.27 -21.52
C LYS A 148 5.63 -25.07 -21.34
N GLY A 149 6.14 -25.49 -20.20
CA GLY A 149 7.56 -25.54 -19.84
C GLY A 149 7.76 -26.26 -18.52
N GLN A 150 8.99 -26.67 -18.23
CA GLN A 150 9.43 -26.99 -16.87
C GLN A 150 9.92 -25.74 -16.14
N SER A 151 10.49 -24.78 -16.89
CA SER A 151 11.05 -23.55 -16.34
C SER A 151 10.61 -22.31 -17.14
N ILE A 152 10.51 -21.17 -16.45
CA ILE A 152 10.46 -19.82 -17.01
C ILE A 152 11.81 -19.14 -16.80
N LEU A 153 12.25 -18.38 -17.80
CA LEU A 153 13.46 -17.58 -17.83
C LEU A 153 13.08 -16.13 -18.13
N ALA A 154 13.32 -15.22 -17.19
CA ALA A 154 13.18 -13.77 -17.38
C ALA A 154 14.56 -13.13 -17.53
N ILE A 155 14.70 -12.25 -18.53
CA ILE A 155 15.93 -11.52 -18.86
C ILE A 155 15.58 -10.04 -18.95
N ALA A 156 16.26 -9.20 -18.16
CA ALA A 156 16.15 -7.74 -18.27
C ALA A 156 17.52 -7.11 -18.44
N GLN A 157 17.68 -6.23 -19.43
CA GLN A 157 18.97 -5.63 -19.79
C GLN A 157 18.85 -4.11 -19.91
N GLY A 158 19.85 -3.37 -19.37
CA GLY A 158 19.84 -1.91 -19.41
C GLY A 158 21.11 -1.27 -18.85
N SER A 159 20.98 -0.09 -18.25
CA SER A 159 22.04 0.52 -17.44
C SER A 159 22.27 -0.31 -16.18
N TRP A 160 23.50 -0.31 -15.67
CA TRP A 160 23.82 -1.02 -14.44
C TRP A 160 22.97 -0.50 -13.26
N PHE A 161 22.80 0.82 -13.14
CA PHE A 161 21.98 1.46 -12.09
C PHE A 161 20.56 0.88 -11.97
N LEU A 162 19.86 0.63 -13.09
CA LEU A 162 18.52 0.04 -13.07
C LEU A 162 18.50 -1.48 -12.86
N ILE A 163 19.66 -2.14 -12.93
CA ILE A 163 19.83 -3.61 -12.75
C ILE A 163 20.32 -3.94 -11.34
N GLU A 164 21.09 -3.02 -10.74
CA GLU A 164 21.50 -3.02 -9.34
C GLU A 164 20.29 -3.05 -8.40
N LEU A 165 19.22 -2.31 -8.77
CA LEU A 165 17.93 -2.23 -8.08
C LEU A 165 17.01 -3.45 -8.29
N CYS A 166 17.26 -4.32 -9.27
CA CYS A 166 16.47 -5.56 -9.42
C CYS A 166 16.80 -6.54 -8.29
N GLY A 167 15.86 -7.39 -7.88
CA GLY A 167 16.11 -8.41 -6.85
C GLY A 167 14.84 -8.96 -6.23
N SER A 168 14.92 -10.14 -5.63
CA SER A 168 13.79 -10.72 -4.91
C SER A 168 13.46 -9.90 -3.67
N SER A 169 12.20 -9.53 -3.48
CA SER A 169 11.70 -8.85 -2.27
C SER A 169 11.91 -9.65 -0.96
N MET A 170 12.23 -10.95 -1.06
CA MET A 170 12.69 -11.79 0.05
C MET A 170 14.19 -11.65 0.37
N GLU A 171 15.07 -11.37 -0.59
CA GLU A 171 16.54 -11.30 -0.34
C GLU A 171 17.07 -9.87 -0.15
N MET A 172 16.34 -8.85 -0.60
CA MET A 172 16.67 -7.44 -0.31
C MET A 172 16.66 -7.09 1.20
N SER A 173 16.26 -8.02 2.08
CA SER A 173 16.37 -7.90 3.55
C SER A 173 17.42 -8.81 4.19
N PHE A 174 18.34 -9.42 3.42
CA PHE A 174 19.35 -10.36 3.98
C PHE A 174 20.80 -10.17 3.48
N ASN A 175 21.06 -9.28 2.50
CA ASN A 175 22.40 -9.05 1.95
C ASN A 175 22.84 -7.57 1.95
N VAL A 176 22.38 -6.79 2.93
CA VAL A 176 23.05 -5.54 3.31
C VAL A 176 24.27 -5.92 4.16
N PRO A 177 25.51 -5.59 3.77
CA PRO A 177 26.67 -5.76 4.65
C PRO A 177 26.58 -4.82 5.86
N GLU A 178 27.12 -5.22 7.02
CA GLU A 178 27.30 -4.30 8.15
C GLU A 178 28.27 -3.16 7.76
N GLY A 179 27.70 -2.06 7.25
CA GLY A 179 28.45 -0.97 6.61
C GLY A 179 27.51 -0.05 5.85
N GLU A 180 26.93 0.91 6.57
CA GLU A 180 25.96 1.89 6.07
C GLU A 180 24.66 1.23 5.55
N GLU A 181 23.84 0.76 6.49
CA GLU A 181 22.41 1.10 6.41
C GLU A 181 22.32 2.61 6.12
N GLN A 182 21.46 3.01 5.17
CA GLN A 182 20.88 4.35 5.29
C GLN A 182 19.96 4.30 6.50
N SER A 183 20.54 4.61 7.66
CA SER A 183 19.74 5.01 8.81
C SER A 183 18.82 6.13 8.35
N GLU A 184 17.53 5.97 8.61
CA GLU A 184 16.73 7.12 8.97
C GLU A 184 17.47 7.77 10.15
N GLU A 185 18.25 8.84 9.90
CA GLU A 185 18.88 9.61 10.97
C GLU A 185 17.71 10.19 11.77
N GLU A 186 17.36 9.56 12.89
CA GLU A 186 16.39 10.11 13.84
C GLU A 186 16.83 11.53 14.17
N ILE A 187 16.03 12.50 13.72
CA ILE A 187 16.38 13.91 13.82
C ILE A 187 16.28 14.31 15.30
N ASP A 188 17.41 14.21 16.01
CA ASP A 188 17.55 14.69 17.38
C ASP A 188 17.40 16.22 17.39
N LEU A 189 16.20 16.67 17.73
CA LEU A 189 15.86 18.06 17.93
C LEU A 189 16.34 18.57 19.30
N GLY A 190 16.92 17.69 20.14
CA GLY A 190 17.33 17.99 21.51
C GLY A 190 16.14 18.30 22.44
N MET A 191 14.94 17.84 22.08
CA MET A 191 13.67 18.13 22.75
C MET A 191 12.85 16.85 22.88
N GLU A 192 12.13 16.72 23.99
CA GLU A 192 11.39 15.51 24.38
C GLU A 192 9.98 15.84 24.86
N GLY A 193 9.05 14.90 24.68
CA GLY A 193 7.65 15.03 25.11
C GLY A 193 6.77 15.83 24.15
N SER A 194 5.47 15.88 24.44
CA SER A 194 4.45 16.49 23.57
C SER A 194 4.47 18.03 23.54
N ILE A 195 4.11 18.61 22.38
CA ILE A 195 3.91 20.06 22.21
C ILE A 195 2.43 20.48 22.27
N THR A 196 2.17 21.79 22.17
CA THR A 196 0.81 22.34 22.03
C THR A 196 0.62 22.91 20.62
N PHE A 197 -0.40 22.45 19.90
CA PHE A 197 -0.79 23.04 18.61
C PHE A 197 -1.51 24.38 18.84
N THR A 198 -0.94 25.44 18.30
CA THR A 198 -1.48 26.83 18.37
C THR A 198 -2.15 27.26 17.06
N VAL A 199 -2.03 26.45 16.01
CA VAL A 199 -2.60 26.71 14.69
C VAL A 199 -3.40 25.51 14.19
N SER A 200 -4.57 25.77 13.62
CA SER A 200 -5.30 24.78 12.81
C SER A 200 -4.69 24.69 11.40
N PRO A 201 -4.42 23.48 10.86
CA PRO A 201 -3.93 23.29 9.50
C PRO A 201 -4.84 23.93 8.43
N ILE A 202 -6.15 23.91 8.67
CA ILE A 202 -7.16 24.60 7.85
C ILE A 202 -7.65 25.83 8.59
N ASP A 203 -7.87 26.93 7.88
CA ASP A 203 -8.45 28.13 8.47
C ASP A 203 -9.78 27.83 9.18
N GLU A 204 -9.86 28.21 10.46
CA GLU A 204 -10.98 27.92 11.37
C GLU A 204 -12.35 28.31 10.79
N SER A 205 -12.38 29.35 9.96
CA SER A 205 -13.59 29.85 9.30
C SER A 205 -14.18 28.91 8.24
N TYR A 206 -13.39 27.95 7.71
CA TYR A 206 -13.82 26.99 6.70
C TYR A 206 -14.14 25.59 7.24
N ILE A 207 -13.72 25.25 8.47
CA ILE A 207 -13.92 23.92 9.04
C ILE A 207 -15.42 23.68 9.24
N THR A 208 -16.01 22.75 8.51
CA THR A 208 -17.43 22.39 8.63
C THR A 208 -17.65 21.30 9.68
N PHE A 209 -16.69 20.38 9.81
CA PHE A 209 -16.78 19.14 10.57
C PHE A 209 -15.39 18.69 11.06
N VAL A 210 -15.37 17.90 12.13
CA VAL A 210 -14.16 17.23 12.63
C VAL A 210 -14.48 15.75 12.89
N GLU A 211 -13.64 14.87 12.37
CA GLU A 211 -13.76 13.42 12.52
C GLU A 211 -12.93 12.90 13.70
N PRO A 212 -13.47 12.02 14.57
CA PRO A 212 -12.73 11.36 15.64
C PRO A 212 -11.82 10.25 15.11
N LEU A 213 -11.00 9.68 16.00
CA LEU A 213 -10.33 8.41 15.76
C LEU A 213 -11.37 7.29 15.55
N GLY A 214 -10.98 6.31 14.73
CA GLY A 214 -11.68 5.05 14.60
C GLY A 214 -12.68 4.95 13.45
N ASN A 215 -12.52 5.75 12.39
CA ASN A 215 -13.22 5.53 11.12
C ASN A 215 -12.91 4.14 10.54
N LEU A 216 -13.81 3.60 9.72
CA LEU A 216 -13.70 2.27 9.12
C LEU A 216 -14.10 2.32 7.65
N ASN A 217 -13.14 2.07 6.77
CA ASN A 217 -13.29 1.99 5.33
C ASN A 217 -12.44 0.84 4.77
N PRO A 218 -12.87 -0.42 4.91
CA PRO A 218 -12.09 -1.59 4.47
C PRO A 218 -11.80 -1.60 2.96
N GLY A 219 -12.66 -0.94 2.16
CA GLY A 219 -12.43 -0.77 0.71
C GLY A 219 -11.32 0.21 0.37
N GLY A 220 -11.04 1.19 1.25
CA GLY A 220 -9.94 2.16 1.14
C GLY A 220 -8.67 1.78 1.91
N GLY A 221 -8.70 0.73 2.74
CA GLY A 221 -7.56 0.25 3.53
C GLY A 221 -7.77 0.27 5.05
N HIS A 222 -8.73 1.06 5.53
CA HIS A 222 -9.06 1.17 6.95
C HIS A 222 -9.99 0.03 7.39
N THR A 223 -9.49 -1.21 7.34
CA THR A 223 -10.20 -2.38 7.90
C THR A 223 -10.16 -2.39 9.42
N PHE A 224 -9.08 -1.90 10.00
CA PHE A 224 -8.98 -1.51 11.40
C PHE A 224 -9.38 -0.03 11.58
N PRO A 225 -9.75 0.39 12.81
CA PRO A 225 -10.19 1.76 13.07
C PRO A 225 -9.05 2.78 12.82
N SER A 226 -9.31 3.84 12.03
CA SER A 226 -8.30 4.83 11.63
C SER A 226 -7.61 5.55 12.80
N ASP A 227 -6.29 5.69 12.69
CA ASP A 227 -5.35 6.21 13.69
C ASP A 227 -5.31 7.75 13.79
N HIS A 228 -5.93 8.44 12.84
CA HIS A 228 -6.03 9.89 12.74
C HIS A 228 -7.48 10.37 12.86
N GLY A 229 -7.64 11.67 13.11
CA GLY A 229 -8.89 12.39 12.84
C GLY A 229 -8.76 13.25 11.59
N ALA A 230 -9.83 13.92 11.16
CA ALA A 230 -9.83 14.74 9.95
C ALA A 230 -10.53 16.10 10.14
N LEU A 231 -10.15 17.09 9.34
CA LEU A 231 -10.81 18.40 9.24
C LEU A 231 -11.50 18.52 7.87
N SER A 232 -12.84 18.59 7.83
CA SER A 232 -13.58 18.74 6.56
C SER A 232 -13.91 20.20 6.24
N PHE A 233 -13.92 20.54 4.96
CA PHE A 233 -14.14 21.90 4.45
C PHE A 233 -14.49 21.90 2.95
N ASP A 234 -15.16 22.96 2.47
CA ASP A 234 -15.56 23.06 1.05
C ASP A 234 -14.49 23.68 0.14
N GLY A 235 -13.95 22.86 -0.77
CA GLY A 235 -13.07 23.28 -1.87
C GLY A 235 -11.65 23.67 -1.45
N ILE A 236 -10.79 23.95 -2.44
CA ILE A 236 -9.34 24.11 -2.24
C ILE A 236 -9.01 25.18 -1.20
N LYS A 237 -8.22 24.81 -0.17
CA LYS A 237 -7.66 25.68 0.89
C LYS A 237 -6.15 25.53 0.97
N ASP A 238 -5.48 26.59 1.41
CA ASP A 238 -4.11 26.50 1.89
C ASP A 238 -4.04 25.68 3.18
N VAL A 239 -3.07 24.77 3.27
CA VAL A 239 -2.78 23.94 4.44
C VAL A 239 -1.58 24.52 5.17
N ARG A 240 -1.68 24.65 6.49
CA ARG A 240 -0.69 25.29 7.35
C ARG A 240 -0.03 24.29 8.31
N ALA A 241 1.21 24.53 8.69
CA ALA A 241 1.84 23.80 9.79
C ALA A 241 1.15 24.15 11.14
N PRO A 242 0.74 23.17 11.96
CA PRO A 242 -0.04 23.42 13.18
C PRO A 242 0.81 23.86 14.40
N ALA A 243 2.13 23.64 14.32
CA ALA A 243 3.14 24.05 15.28
C ALA A 243 4.50 24.19 14.57
N ASP A 244 5.49 24.77 15.25
CA ASP A 244 6.90 24.73 14.84
C ASP A 244 7.42 23.27 14.79
N GLY A 245 8.33 22.98 13.87
CA GLY A 245 8.91 21.64 13.71
C GLY A 245 9.80 21.53 12.47
N VAL A 246 10.08 20.30 12.07
CA VAL A 246 10.81 19.96 10.83
C VAL A 246 9.96 18.99 10.03
N ILE A 247 9.74 19.24 8.74
CA ILE A 247 9.21 18.23 7.82
C ILE A 247 10.33 17.20 7.63
N THR A 248 10.03 15.95 7.97
CA THR A 248 11.00 14.84 8.02
C THR A 248 10.77 13.79 6.94
N MET A 249 9.51 13.57 6.55
CA MET A 249 9.14 12.69 5.45
C MET A 249 7.95 13.25 4.68
N ILE A 250 8.01 13.16 3.35
CA ILE A 250 6.90 13.44 2.44
C ILE A 250 6.62 12.18 1.62
N GLN A 251 5.42 11.59 1.78
CA GLN A 251 4.96 10.53 0.88
C GLN A 251 4.23 11.17 -0.31
N TRP A 252 4.54 10.76 -1.53
CA TRP A 252 3.83 11.17 -2.75
C TRP A 252 3.25 9.93 -3.45
N ARG A 253 1.92 9.81 -3.45
CA ARG A 253 1.22 8.62 -4.00
C ARG A 253 0.90 8.74 -5.49
N GLY A 254 1.60 9.65 -6.17
CA GLY A 254 1.37 10.02 -7.56
C GLY A 254 0.32 11.11 -7.73
N GLY A 255 0.52 11.97 -8.74
CA GLY A 255 -0.43 13.04 -9.06
C GLY A 255 -0.55 14.10 -7.97
N SER A 256 -1.77 14.27 -7.42
CA SER A 256 -2.14 15.24 -6.40
C SER A 256 -2.58 14.55 -5.10
N ASP A 257 -1.72 13.67 -4.57
CA ASP A 257 -1.88 13.10 -3.23
C ASP A 257 -0.53 13.06 -2.51
N TYR A 258 -0.46 13.74 -1.36
CA TYR A 258 0.74 13.91 -0.54
C TYR A 258 0.41 13.77 0.95
N LYS A 259 1.26 13.02 1.66
CA LYS A 259 1.37 13.05 3.13
C LYS A 259 2.60 13.84 3.51
N VAL A 260 2.49 14.73 4.50
CA VAL A 260 3.61 15.48 5.08
C VAL A 260 3.71 15.14 6.56
N VAL A 261 4.84 14.53 6.97
CA VAL A 261 5.15 14.22 8.36
C VAL A 261 6.06 15.31 8.92
N ILE A 262 5.69 15.83 10.09
CA ILE A 262 6.36 16.91 10.82
C ILE A 262 6.79 16.38 12.18
N THR A 263 8.10 16.27 12.41
CA THR A 263 8.66 16.00 13.74
C THR A 263 8.75 17.31 14.52
N HIS A 264 8.20 17.33 15.74
CA HIS A 264 8.18 18.51 16.62
C HIS A 264 9.17 18.37 17.79
N THR A 265 9.28 17.16 18.32
CA THR A 265 10.29 16.69 19.29
C THR A 265 10.68 15.27 18.91
N ASN A 266 11.71 14.71 19.55
CA ASN A 266 12.18 13.36 19.27
C ASN A 266 11.02 12.34 19.36
N THR A 267 10.24 12.39 20.45
CA THR A 267 9.08 11.51 20.71
C THR A 267 7.73 12.00 20.19
N PHE A 268 7.64 13.10 19.42
CA PHE A 268 6.34 13.69 19.05
C PHE A 268 6.31 14.19 17.60
N LYS A 269 5.47 13.53 16.80
CA LYS A 269 5.29 13.76 15.37
C LYS A 269 3.82 14.09 15.09
N SER A 270 3.55 14.92 14.09
CA SER A 270 2.22 15.02 13.48
C SER A 270 2.32 14.80 11.99
N TYR A 271 1.22 14.40 11.36
CA TYR A 271 1.15 14.31 9.91
C TYR A 271 -0.12 14.92 9.36
N LEU A 272 -0.01 15.46 8.15
CA LEU A 272 -1.12 15.98 7.37
C LEU A 272 -1.19 15.20 6.06
N ASP A 273 -2.32 14.54 5.81
CA ASP A 273 -2.52 13.66 4.66
C ASP A 273 -3.58 14.20 3.69
N HIS A 274 -3.60 13.66 2.47
CA HIS A 274 -4.45 14.13 1.36
C HIS A 274 -4.25 15.61 0.98
N LEU A 275 -3.01 16.11 1.10
CA LEU A 275 -2.61 17.33 0.40
C LEU A 275 -2.61 17.06 -1.11
N SER A 276 -3.16 18.01 -1.85
CA SER A 276 -3.30 17.97 -3.31
C SER A 276 -2.21 18.74 -4.06
N GLU A 277 -1.56 19.67 -3.37
CA GLU A 277 -0.42 20.47 -3.82
C GLU A 277 0.51 20.68 -2.61
N LEU A 278 1.82 20.70 -2.82
CA LEU A 278 2.82 21.17 -1.85
C LEU A 278 3.22 22.62 -2.18
N ASP A 279 3.71 23.38 -1.20
CA ASP A 279 4.23 24.71 -1.46
C ASP A 279 5.50 24.66 -2.34
N GLU A 280 5.68 25.67 -3.20
CA GLU A 280 6.81 25.72 -4.14
C GLU A 280 8.16 25.74 -3.40
N SER A 281 8.24 26.38 -2.23
CA SER A 281 9.46 26.43 -1.42
C SER A 281 9.84 25.05 -0.84
N ILE A 282 8.87 24.18 -0.57
CA ILE A 282 9.09 22.79 -0.15
C ILE A 282 9.52 21.96 -1.36
N LEU A 283 8.80 22.06 -2.49
CA LEU A 283 9.14 21.34 -3.72
C LEU A 283 10.56 21.67 -4.23
N GLN A 284 10.99 22.94 -4.12
CA GLN A 284 12.36 23.36 -4.46
C GLN A 284 13.44 22.76 -3.55
N GLN A 285 13.10 22.33 -2.32
CA GLN A 285 14.01 21.67 -1.37
C GLN A 285 14.00 20.14 -1.52
N VAL A 286 12.86 19.53 -1.84
CA VAL A 286 12.75 18.09 -2.17
C VAL A 286 13.42 17.77 -3.51
N GLY A 287 13.21 18.62 -4.52
CA GLY A 287 13.76 18.42 -5.86
C GLY A 287 12.91 17.45 -6.70
N ASN A 288 13.43 16.25 -6.96
CA ASN A 288 12.69 15.21 -7.68
C ASN A 288 11.89 14.37 -6.67
N LEU A 289 10.57 14.27 -6.86
CA LEU A 289 9.71 13.45 -6.01
C LEU A 289 9.88 11.95 -6.32
N GLU A 290 10.21 11.19 -5.29
CA GLU A 290 10.05 9.73 -5.22
C GLU A 290 8.78 9.40 -4.40
N GLU A 291 8.46 8.11 -4.17
CA GLU A 291 7.26 7.74 -3.40
C GLU A 291 7.38 8.15 -1.92
N PHE A 292 8.57 8.02 -1.34
CA PHE A 292 8.92 8.46 0.00
C PHE A 292 10.13 9.40 -0.08
N ASN A 293 10.01 10.60 0.47
CA ASN A 293 11.01 11.65 0.37
C ASN A 293 11.42 12.06 1.77
N TYR A 294 12.53 11.50 2.26
CA TYR A 294 13.12 11.87 3.55
C TYR A 294 13.88 13.18 3.40
N VAL A 295 13.54 14.16 4.23
CA VAL A 295 14.00 15.55 4.12
C VAL A 295 14.22 16.17 5.49
N HIS A 296 14.83 17.35 5.53
CA HIS A 296 14.99 18.14 6.75
C HIS A 296 14.65 19.60 6.43
N ILE A 297 13.35 19.92 6.41
CA ILE A 297 12.83 21.27 6.08
C ILE A 297 12.20 21.88 7.34
N PRO A 298 12.89 22.79 8.05
CA PRO A 298 12.32 23.48 9.21
C PRO A 298 11.14 24.38 8.81
N ILE A 299 10.04 24.28 9.55
CA ILE A 299 8.82 25.09 9.33
C ILE A 299 8.34 25.77 10.62
N LYS A 300 7.46 26.77 10.48
CA LYS A 300 6.87 27.54 11.57
C LYS A 300 5.36 27.42 11.66
N ALA A 301 4.82 27.52 12.88
CA ALA A 301 3.38 27.51 13.11
C ALA A 301 2.67 28.58 12.25
N GLY A 302 1.72 28.14 11.41
CA GLY A 302 1.00 29.01 10.47
C GLY A 302 1.64 29.20 9.09
N GLU A 303 2.84 28.66 8.86
CA GLU A 303 3.47 28.62 7.54
C GLU A 303 2.68 27.71 6.59
N ILE A 304 2.50 28.14 5.34
CA ILE A 304 1.75 27.36 4.34
C ILE A 304 2.66 26.29 3.76
N ILE A 305 2.25 25.03 3.90
CA ILE A 305 3.00 23.86 3.42
C ILE A 305 2.43 23.26 2.12
N GLY A 306 1.25 23.70 1.70
CA GLY A 306 0.56 23.18 0.51
C GLY A 306 -0.91 23.53 0.45
N LYS A 307 -1.71 22.71 -0.24
CA LYS A 307 -3.17 22.85 -0.37
C LYS A 307 -3.88 21.51 -0.35
N ALA A 308 -5.07 21.45 0.24
CA ALA A 308 -6.01 20.33 0.21
C ALA A 308 -7.39 20.81 -0.27
N GLY A 309 -8.37 19.94 -0.50
CA GLY A 309 -9.69 20.33 -1.03
C GLY A 309 -9.89 20.19 -2.54
N LYS A 310 -9.05 19.39 -3.22
CA LYS A 310 -9.10 19.17 -4.68
C LYS A 310 -9.76 17.83 -5.04
N GLU A 311 -9.19 16.73 -4.56
CA GLU A 311 -9.71 15.37 -4.77
C GLU A 311 -10.59 14.93 -3.56
N LEU A 312 -10.21 15.33 -2.35
CA LEU A 312 -10.96 15.15 -1.10
C LEU A 312 -11.26 16.52 -0.45
N ASN A 313 -12.48 16.70 0.08
CA ASN A 313 -12.93 17.89 0.83
C ASN A 313 -12.56 17.83 2.33
N ALA A 314 -11.37 17.33 2.62
CA ALA A 314 -10.80 17.22 3.95
C ALA A 314 -9.26 17.29 3.90
N VAL A 315 -8.65 17.37 5.08
CA VAL A 315 -7.25 17.03 5.33
C VAL A 315 -7.24 16.15 6.57
N ASP A 316 -6.51 15.05 6.52
CA ASP A 316 -6.37 14.17 7.68
C ASP A 316 -5.25 14.70 8.56
N TRP A 317 -5.43 14.61 9.88
CA TRP A 317 -4.47 15.09 10.87
C TRP A 317 -4.21 14.00 11.89
N GLY A 318 -3.11 13.27 11.69
CA GLY A 318 -2.59 12.30 12.63
C GLY A 318 -1.58 12.92 13.59
N VAL A 319 -1.48 12.35 14.79
CA VAL A 319 -0.47 12.71 15.79
C VAL A 319 0.04 11.43 16.43
N ILE A 320 1.35 11.34 16.61
CA ILE A 320 2.06 10.20 17.18
C ILE A 320 2.81 10.76 18.41
N ASP A 321 2.49 10.23 19.59
CA ASP A 321 3.15 10.58 20.85
C ASP A 321 3.74 9.31 21.45
N GLU A 322 5.04 9.12 21.28
CA GLU A 322 5.73 7.88 21.68
C GLU A 322 5.78 7.70 23.21
N ASN A 323 5.43 8.74 23.98
CA ASN A 323 5.22 8.66 25.42
C ASN A 323 3.88 8.00 25.80
N VAL A 324 2.99 7.79 24.83
CA VAL A 324 1.71 7.11 24.96
C VAL A 324 1.81 5.76 24.25
N THR A 325 1.31 4.69 24.87
CA THR A 325 1.12 3.39 24.21
C THR A 325 -0.33 2.97 24.41
N LEU A 326 -1.00 2.64 23.31
CA LEU A 326 -2.39 2.22 23.30
C LEU A 326 -2.57 0.76 23.75
N ASN A 327 -3.80 0.41 24.14
CA ASN A 327 -4.12 -0.87 24.79
C ASN A 327 -4.34 -2.03 23.80
N PHE A 328 -3.60 -2.06 22.69
CA PHE A 328 -3.52 -3.26 21.85
C PHE A 328 -2.88 -4.41 22.63
N ILE A 329 -3.23 -5.66 22.32
CA ILE A 329 -2.63 -6.83 23.00
C ILE A 329 -1.17 -7.01 22.58
N HIS A 330 -0.87 -6.77 21.30
CA HIS A 330 0.45 -6.85 20.68
C HIS A 330 0.80 -5.52 19.99
N PRO A 331 1.10 -4.44 20.75
CA PRO A 331 1.30 -3.10 20.21
C PRO A 331 2.47 -3.04 19.21
N GLU A 332 3.47 -3.90 19.34
CA GLU A 332 4.62 -3.98 18.43
C GLU A 332 4.26 -4.33 16.98
N ARG A 333 3.03 -4.80 16.73
CA ARG A 333 2.50 -5.08 15.38
C ARG A 333 1.91 -3.85 14.68
N TYR A 334 1.75 -2.75 15.40
CA TYR A 334 1.08 -1.55 14.90
C TYR A 334 2.06 -0.41 14.62
N GLY A 335 3.33 -0.49 15.05
CA GLY A 335 4.31 0.59 14.86
C GLY A 335 3.79 1.92 15.41
N ASP A 336 3.92 3.00 14.64
CA ASP A 336 3.38 4.34 14.97
C ASP A 336 1.90 4.31 15.39
N MET A 337 1.08 3.39 14.85
CA MET A 337 -0.34 3.27 15.22
C MET A 337 -0.53 2.82 16.68
N ALA A 338 0.46 2.19 17.32
CA ALA A 338 0.46 1.91 18.77
C ALA A 338 0.63 3.18 19.63
N HIS A 339 1.12 4.26 19.03
CA HIS A 339 1.43 5.55 19.66
C HIS A 339 0.51 6.68 19.13
N ALA A 340 -0.49 6.32 18.31
CA ALA A 340 -1.39 7.26 17.67
C ALA A 340 -2.38 7.90 18.65
N VAL A 341 -2.53 9.21 18.53
CA VAL A 341 -3.38 10.04 19.40
C VAL A 341 -4.10 11.10 18.56
N HIS A 342 -5.27 11.55 19.01
CA HIS A 342 -5.97 12.65 18.33
C HIS A 342 -5.33 14.00 18.68
N PHE A 343 -5.29 14.92 17.72
CA PHE A 343 -4.79 16.29 17.91
C PHE A 343 -5.53 17.13 18.98
N ILE A 344 -6.84 16.93 19.20
CA ILE A 344 -7.68 17.79 20.07
C ILE A 344 -7.14 17.89 21.51
N PRO A 345 -6.74 16.81 22.19
CA PRO A 345 -6.00 16.85 23.45
C PRO A 345 -4.85 17.86 23.49
N TYR A 346 -4.09 18.01 22.40
CA TYR A 346 -2.86 18.81 22.28
C TYR A 346 -3.08 20.22 21.70
N CYS A 347 -4.30 20.58 21.29
CA CYS A 347 -4.61 21.94 20.87
C CYS A 347 -4.70 22.92 22.06
N GLU A 348 -4.35 24.20 21.85
CA GLU A 348 -4.62 25.25 22.84
C GLU A 348 -6.13 25.42 23.13
N ASP A 349 -6.49 25.96 24.30
CA ASP A 349 -7.87 25.97 24.80
C ASP A 349 -8.91 26.56 23.83
N ASN A 350 -8.56 27.59 23.05
CA ASN A 350 -9.45 28.21 22.06
C ASN A 350 -9.71 27.25 20.88
N LEU A 351 -8.63 26.79 20.26
CA LEU A 351 -8.65 25.86 19.11
C LEU A 351 -9.32 24.53 19.50
N LYS A 352 -8.97 24.00 20.68
CA LYS A 352 -9.58 22.81 21.28
C LYS A 352 -11.09 22.95 21.47
N SER A 353 -11.54 24.10 21.99
CA SER A 353 -12.96 24.40 22.17
C SER A 353 -13.70 24.53 20.83
N LEU A 354 -13.06 25.13 19.81
CA LEU A 354 -13.60 25.21 18.46
C LEU A 354 -13.77 23.81 17.86
N LEU A 355 -12.71 23.00 17.83
CA LEU A 355 -12.71 21.66 17.23
C LEU A 355 -13.73 20.73 17.92
N LEU A 356 -13.81 20.76 19.26
CA LEU A 356 -14.82 20.02 20.03
C LEU A 356 -16.27 20.46 19.75
N SER A 357 -16.49 21.67 19.20
CA SER A 357 -17.81 22.15 18.76
C SER A 357 -18.19 21.68 17.35
N LYS A 358 -17.21 21.23 16.55
CA LYS A 358 -17.39 20.67 15.19
C LYS A 358 -17.48 19.14 15.19
N LEU A 359 -16.96 18.52 16.24
CA LEU A 359 -16.92 17.07 16.44
C LEU A 359 -18.29 16.54 16.91
N GLN A 360 -18.97 15.77 16.05
CA GLN A 360 -20.35 15.32 16.32
C GLN A 360 -20.46 14.15 17.33
N ARG A 361 -19.41 13.36 17.51
CA ARG A 361 -19.36 12.27 18.51
C ARG A 361 -19.62 12.82 19.91
N THR A 362 -20.49 12.18 20.68
CA THR A 362 -20.88 12.59 22.05
C THR A 362 -20.44 11.63 23.16
N ALA A 363 -20.14 10.37 22.82
CA ALA A 363 -19.60 9.39 23.77
C ALA A 363 -18.14 9.70 24.13
N GLU A 364 -17.76 9.47 25.38
CA GLU A 364 -16.37 9.65 25.82
C GLU A 364 -15.47 8.47 25.42
N PRO A 365 -14.17 8.68 25.15
CA PRO A 365 -13.56 9.98 24.88
C PRO A 365 -14.21 10.64 23.65
N ARG A 366 -14.49 11.95 23.73
CA ARG A 366 -15.15 12.73 22.67
C ARG A 366 -14.56 12.53 21.28
N TRP A 367 -13.26 12.24 21.22
CA TRP A 367 -12.42 12.08 20.02
C TRP A 367 -12.17 10.62 19.61
N GLY A 368 -12.90 9.65 20.15
CA GLY A 368 -12.80 8.25 19.73
C GLY A 368 -11.55 7.51 20.24
N LYS A 369 -11.38 6.27 19.80
CA LYS A 369 -10.23 5.39 20.07
C LYS A 369 -10.11 4.32 18.97
N ILE A 370 -8.98 3.61 18.95
CA ILE A 370 -8.69 2.53 17.98
C ILE A 370 -8.37 1.18 18.64
N ASP A 371 -8.04 1.19 19.93
CA ASP A 371 -7.50 0.07 20.70
C ASP A 371 -8.59 -0.80 21.35
N PHE A 372 -9.48 -1.38 20.54
CA PHE A 372 -10.63 -2.15 21.02
C PHE A 372 -10.30 -3.58 21.50
N ASP A 373 -9.04 -3.99 21.51
CA ASP A 373 -8.64 -5.35 21.90
C ASP A 373 -8.90 -5.62 23.39
N GLU A 374 -9.65 -6.68 23.71
CA GLU A 374 -9.77 -7.21 25.07
C GLU A 374 -9.17 -8.63 25.17
N PRO A 375 -8.29 -8.94 26.15
CA PRO A 375 -7.66 -10.25 26.28
C PRO A 375 -8.66 -11.40 26.46
N GLY A 376 -8.58 -12.41 25.58
CA GLY A 376 -9.49 -13.56 25.60
C GLY A 376 -10.91 -13.25 25.11
N LYS A 377 -11.12 -12.11 24.44
CA LYS A 377 -12.40 -11.66 23.88
C LYS A 377 -12.34 -11.44 22.38
N LEU A 378 -13.49 -11.55 21.71
CA LEU A 378 -13.60 -11.34 20.26
C LEU A 378 -13.44 -9.86 19.87
N VAL A 379 -13.85 -8.92 20.73
CA VAL A 379 -13.75 -7.47 20.46
C VAL A 379 -12.29 -7.04 20.26
N GLY A 380 -12.04 -6.29 19.19
CA GLY A 380 -10.73 -5.84 18.74
C GLY A 380 -10.42 -6.14 17.28
N ASN A 381 -9.14 -5.99 16.94
CA ASN A 381 -8.56 -6.26 15.63
C ASN A 381 -8.06 -7.71 15.51
N TRP A 382 -7.96 -8.19 14.27
CA TRP A 382 -7.54 -9.54 13.91
C TRP A 382 -6.83 -9.56 12.54
N PHE A 383 -5.65 -10.17 12.50
CA PHE A 383 -4.84 -10.36 11.29
C PHE A 383 -4.99 -11.79 10.77
N LEU A 384 -5.05 -12.03 9.45
CA LEU A 384 -5.06 -13.40 8.93
C LEU A 384 -3.82 -14.17 9.40
N GLU A 385 -3.99 -15.44 9.76
CA GLU A 385 -2.88 -16.36 9.98
C GLU A 385 -1.96 -16.37 8.74
N ASN A 386 -0.64 -16.23 8.95
CA ASN A 386 0.37 -16.06 7.89
C ASN A 386 0.26 -14.71 7.12
N ILE A 387 -0.10 -13.63 7.82
CA ILE A 387 0.21 -12.26 7.38
C ILE A 387 1.73 -12.01 7.36
N SER A 388 2.19 -11.06 6.54
CA SER A 388 3.58 -10.61 6.54
C SER A 388 3.98 -10.03 7.90
N GLY A 389 5.09 -10.51 8.45
CA GLY A 389 5.71 -9.92 9.65
C GLY A 389 6.59 -8.70 9.38
N ARG A 390 6.78 -8.29 8.11
CA ARG A 390 7.56 -7.08 7.75
C ARG A 390 6.71 -5.81 7.83
N ASP A 391 5.47 -5.91 7.34
CA ASP A 391 4.45 -4.87 7.43
C ASP A 391 3.09 -5.58 7.44
N PRO A 392 2.48 -5.80 8.62
CA PRO A 392 1.17 -6.39 8.75
C PRO A 392 0.04 -5.39 8.49
N LEU A 393 0.30 -4.08 8.44
CA LEU A 393 -0.73 -3.05 8.26
C LEU A 393 -1.02 -2.79 6.77
N ALA A 394 -0.01 -2.78 5.90
CA ALA A 394 -0.21 -2.64 4.44
C ALA A 394 -0.99 -3.82 3.81
N GLU A 395 -1.00 -5.00 4.44
CA GLU A 395 -1.79 -6.14 3.98
C GLU A 395 -3.29 -6.07 4.37
N TRP A 396 -3.93 -4.89 4.29
CA TRP A 396 -5.28 -4.63 4.81
C TRP A 396 -6.41 -5.57 4.31
N LYS A 397 -6.19 -6.26 3.19
CA LYS A 397 -7.10 -7.31 2.69
C LYS A 397 -7.15 -8.55 3.59
N LYS A 398 -6.08 -8.80 4.36
CA LYS A 398 -5.94 -9.86 5.36
C LYS A 398 -6.49 -9.46 6.75
N HIS A 399 -7.00 -8.25 6.92
CA HIS A 399 -7.55 -7.80 8.22
C HIS A 399 -9.03 -8.19 8.41
N LEU A 400 -9.43 -8.25 9.67
CA LEU A 400 -10.81 -8.37 10.15
C LEU A 400 -10.93 -7.63 11.48
N SER A 401 -11.99 -6.85 11.68
CA SER A 401 -12.24 -6.15 12.95
C SER A 401 -13.61 -6.50 13.53
N PHE A 402 -13.72 -6.56 14.86
CA PHE A 402 -14.97 -6.66 15.62
C PHE A 402 -14.99 -5.55 16.66
N VAL A 403 -15.56 -4.41 16.31
CA VAL A 403 -15.40 -3.14 17.04
C VAL A 403 -16.73 -2.37 17.13
N TYR A 404 -16.70 -1.15 17.65
CA TYR A 404 -17.88 -0.28 17.74
C TYR A 404 -17.76 0.94 16.82
N ASP A 405 -18.90 1.47 16.39
CA ASP A 405 -19.00 2.64 15.52
C ASP A 405 -18.44 3.92 16.17
N MET A 406 -17.70 4.72 15.38
CA MET A 406 -17.06 5.93 15.88
C MET A 406 -18.05 7.03 16.30
N TRP A 407 -19.28 7.04 15.79
CA TRP A 407 -20.31 8.01 16.15
C TRP A 407 -21.21 7.51 17.28
N ASN A 408 -21.65 6.25 17.19
CA ASN A 408 -22.56 5.62 18.13
C ASN A 408 -21.97 4.30 18.67
N THR A 409 -21.26 4.39 19.79
CA THR A 409 -20.57 3.26 20.45
C THR A 409 -21.47 2.09 20.83
N GLU A 410 -22.80 2.21 20.80
CA GLU A 410 -23.70 1.07 20.97
C GLU A 410 -23.76 0.15 19.73
N LYS A 411 -23.22 0.57 18.57
CA LYS A 411 -23.38 -0.10 17.29
C LYS A 411 -22.17 -0.97 16.97
N ILE A 412 -22.39 -2.27 16.90
CA ILE A 412 -21.33 -3.24 16.56
C ILE A 412 -21.04 -3.16 15.06
N ARG A 413 -19.76 -3.01 14.74
CA ARG A 413 -19.18 -2.89 13.40
C ARG A 413 -18.20 -4.04 13.16
N ILE A 414 -18.25 -4.58 11.94
CA ILE A 414 -17.33 -5.63 11.50
C ILE A 414 -16.74 -5.21 10.16
N GLY A 415 -15.47 -4.78 10.17
CA GLY A 415 -14.73 -4.45 8.95
C GLY A 415 -14.09 -5.70 8.35
N VAL A 416 -14.36 -5.98 7.08
CA VAL A 416 -13.83 -7.16 6.38
C VAL A 416 -12.90 -6.73 5.26
N GLY A 417 -11.62 -7.12 5.32
CA GLY A 417 -10.60 -6.69 4.36
C GLY A 417 -10.68 -7.35 2.98
N GLY A 418 -11.13 -8.61 2.89
CA GLY A 418 -11.39 -9.30 1.61
C GLY A 418 -10.91 -10.73 1.45
N THR A 419 -10.35 -11.38 2.47
CA THR A 419 -9.96 -12.82 2.42
C THR A 419 -11.10 -13.81 2.71
N LEU A 420 -12.29 -13.34 3.08
CA LEU A 420 -13.50 -14.14 3.27
C LEU A 420 -14.33 -14.24 1.97
N ALA A 421 -15.21 -15.24 1.86
CA ALA A 421 -16.11 -15.42 0.72
C ALA A 421 -17.34 -14.48 0.71
N ILE A 422 -17.13 -13.22 1.12
CA ILE A 422 -18.09 -12.12 1.17
C ILE A 422 -17.38 -10.80 0.78
N PRO A 423 -18.08 -9.76 0.28
CA PRO A 423 -17.45 -8.50 -0.10
C PRO A 423 -16.64 -7.86 1.02
N ALA A 424 -15.53 -7.22 0.63
CA ALA A 424 -14.70 -6.37 1.48
C ALA A 424 -15.39 -5.01 1.70
N THR A 425 -15.88 -4.76 2.91
CA THR A 425 -16.68 -3.58 3.26
C THR A 425 -16.89 -3.52 4.78
N LEU A 426 -17.50 -2.43 5.25
CA LEU A 426 -17.97 -2.30 6.63
C LEU A 426 -19.37 -2.90 6.77
N TYR A 427 -19.53 -3.83 7.71
CA TYR A 427 -20.80 -4.43 8.06
C TYR A 427 -21.33 -3.93 9.41
N GLN A 428 -22.65 -3.83 9.51
CA GLN A 428 -23.37 -3.76 10.78
C GLN A 428 -23.97 -5.11 11.17
N VAL A 429 -23.95 -5.42 12.46
CA VAL A 429 -24.59 -6.62 13.01
C VAL A 429 -26.11 -6.43 13.05
N TYR A 430 -26.83 -7.24 12.27
CA TYR A 430 -28.29 -7.24 12.26
C TYR A 430 -28.83 -7.75 13.61
N GLY A 431 -29.54 -6.87 14.33
CA GLY A 431 -30.00 -7.12 15.69
C GLY A 431 -29.00 -6.70 16.78
N ASN A 432 -27.79 -6.28 16.41
CA ASN A 432 -26.76 -5.73 17.31
C ASN A 432 -26.45 -6.65 18.51
N THR A 433 -26.34 -7.96 18.26
CA THR A 433 -26.17 -9.00 19.27
C THR A 433 -25.63 -10.30 18.63
N PRO A 434 -24.85 -11.14 19.33
CA PRO A 434 -24.24 -10.90 20.64
C PRO A 434 -23.23 -9.75 20.60
N ASP A 435 -22.72 -9.32 21.76
CA ASP A 435 -21.65 -8.33 21.84
C ASP A 435 -20.28 -9.04 21.72
N PRO A 436 -19.35 -8.58 20.85
CA PRO A 436 -18.03 -9.21 20.75
C PRO A 436 -17.19 -9.10 22.03
N ALA A 437 -17.50 -8.17 22.95
CA ALA A 437 -16.86 -8.12 24.27
C ALA A 437 -17.38 -9.19 25.23
N ASP A 438 -18.56 -9.78 24.99
CA ASP A 438 -19.05 -10.92 25.78
C ASP A 438 -18.45 -12.25 25.30
N ILE A 439 -18.19 -12.40 23.99
CA ILE A 439 -17.70 -13.64 23.38
C ILE A 439 -16.29 -14.02 23.85
N SER A 440 -16.10 -15.31 24.14
CA SER A 440 -14.85 -15.95 24.54
C SER A 440 -14.78 -17.39 24.02
N VAL A 441 -13.69 -18.12 24.30
CA VAL A 441 -13.55 -19.57 23.98
C VAL A 441 -14.71 -20.40 24.53
N GLU A 442 -15.24 -20.07 25.72
CA GLU A 442 -16.39 -20.78 26.31
C GLU A 442 -17.71 -20.59 25.54
N SER A 443 -17.79 -19.59 24.63
CA SER A 443 -18.98 -19.31 23.83
C SER A 443 -19.17 -20.25 22.64
N GLY A 444 -18.10 -20.89 22.17
CA GLY A 444 -18.13 -21.74 20.96
C GLY A 444 -18.47 -20.96 19.68
N PRO A 445 -19.04 -21.61 18.65
CA PRO A 445 -19.35 -20.97 17.36
C PRO A 445 -20.51 -19.97 17.44
N ILE A 446 -20.23 -18.72 17.08
CA ILE A 446 -21.15 -17.59 17.03
C ILE A 446 -21.52 -17.24 15.59
N VAL A 447 -22.80 -16.93 15.34
CA VAL A 447 -23.33 -16.59 14.02
C VAL A 447 -23.77 -15.12 13.99
N TYR A 448 -22.96 -14.27 13.36
CA TYR A 448 -23.33 -12.88 13.08
C TYR A 448 -24.04 -12.78 11.73
N LYS A 449 -25.28 -12.25 11.73
CA LYS A 449 -25.96 -11.83 10.50
C LYS A 449 -25.58 -10.39 10.20
N LEU A 450 -25.08 -10.15 9.00
CA LEU A 450 -24.44 -8.89 8.60
C LEU A 450 -25.25 -8.19 7.52
N GLN A 451 -25.25 -6.86 7.56
CA GLN A 451 -25.80 -6.00 6.54
C GLN A 451 -24.75 -4.94 6.18
N GLY A 452 -24.62 -4.58 4.91
CA GLY A 452 -23.82 -3.41 4.52
C GLY A 452 -24.43 -2.14 5.13
N THR A 453 -23.60 -1.14 5.42
CA THR A 453 -24.04 0.09 6.08
C THR A 453 -24.65 1.11 5.10
N GLU A 454 -25.18 2.21 5.64
CA GLU A 454 -25.78 3.27 4.83
C GLU A 454 -24.72 4.23 4.24
N GLU A 455 -23.59 4.46 4.91
CA GLU A 455 -22.55 5.37 4.38
C GLU A 455 -21.91 4.89 3.06
N PHE A 456 -21.76 3.58 2.86
CA PHE A 456 -21.31 3.00 1.58
C PHE A 456 -22.48 2.72 0.60
N GLY A 457 -23.73 3.02 0.98
CA GLY A 457 -24.93 2.73 0.18
C GLY A 457 -25.32 1.24 0.13
N GLU A 458 -24.70 0.40 0.96
CA GLU A 458 -24.75 -1.07 0.85
C GLU A 458 -25.85 -1.74 1.68
N THR A 459 -26.88 -1.02 2.12
CA THR A 459 -27.97 -1.57 2.96
C THR A 459 -28.73 -2.76 2.35
N SER A 460 -28.58 -3.01 1.04
CA SER A 460 -29.11 -4.22 0.37
C SER A 460 -28.20 -5.45 0.47
N LEU A 461 -26.90 -5.26 0.71
CA LEU A 461 -25.91 -6.32 0.90
C LEU A 461 -26.18 -7.06 2.21
N LYS A 462 -26.10 -8.39 2.14
CA LYS A 462 -26.31 -9.28 3.28
C LYS A 462 -25.25 -10.37 3.27
N ALA A 463 -24.66 -10.61 4.42
CA ALA A 463 -23.68 -11.65 4.65
C ALA A 463 -23.95 -12.34 6.00
N THR A 464 -23.29 -13.45 6.26
CA THR A 464 -23.24 -14.12 7.55
C THR A 464 -21.80 -14.46 7.85
N ILE A 465 -21.31 -14.12 9.05
CA ILE A 465 -20.05 -14.66 9.55
C ILE A 465 -20.37 -15.73 10.59
N LEU A 466 -19.77 -16.91 10.44
CA LEU A 466 -19.58 -17.86 11.52
C LEU A 466 -18.17 -17.60 12.10
N VAL A 467 -18.07 -17.38 13.41
CA VAL A 467 -16.80 -17.15 14.11
C VAL A 467 -16.74 -17.94 15.41
N GLU A 468 -15.59 -18.52 15.71
CA GLU A 468 -15.32 -19.30 16.93
C GLU A 468 -13.95 -18.89 17.48
N MET A 469 -13.87 -18.56 18.77
CA MET A 469 -12.59 -18.40 19.46
C MET A 469 -12.02 -19.78 19.77
N ILE A 470 -10.88 -20.11 19.16
CA ILE A 470 -10.20 -21.41 19.32
C ILE A 470 -9.33 -21.40 20.58
N ASP A 471 -8.70 -20.25 20.83
CA ASP A 471 -8.03 -19.89 22.07
C ASP A 471 -8.21 -18.38 22.32
N ASN A 472 -7.40 -17.77 23.20
CA ASN A 472 -7.53 -16.35 23.57
C ASN A 472 -7.15 -15.37 22.45
N GLU A 473 -6.32 -15.79 21.49
CA GLU A 473 -5.66 -14.96 20.48
C GLU A 473 -5.77 -15.55 19.06
N THR A 474 -6.46 -16.69 18.88
CA THR A 474 -6.80 -17.29 17.59
C THR A 474 -8.32 -17.43 17.41
N ILE A 475 -8.86 -16.90 16.31
CA ILE A 475 -10.24 -17.15 15.85
C ILE A 475 -10.29 -17.94 14.55
N LYS A 476 -11.34 -18.75 14.40
CA LYS A 476 -11.73 -19.38 13.15
C LYS A 476 -12.95 -18.66 12.58
N VAL A 477 -12.92 -18.30 11.30
CA VAL A 477 -13.91 -17.42 10.66
C VAL A 477 -14.29 -17.96 9.29
N GLU A 478 -15.59 -17.93 8.96
CA GLU A 478 -16.08 -18.19 7.60
C GLU A 478 -17.22 -17.23 7.24
N GLY A 479 -17.07 -16.56 6.09
CA GLY A 479 -18.06 -15.64 5.55
C GLY A 479 -18.94 -16.33 4.50
N PHE A 480 -20.25 -16.17 4.61
CA PHE A 480 -21.26 -16.71 3.70
C PHE A 480 -22.10 -15.60 3.08
N THR A 481 -22.41 -15.70 1.80
CA THR A 481 -23.31 -14.76 1.11
C THR A 481 -24.75 -14.92 1.59
N GLY A 482 -25.42 -13.81 1.92
CA GLY A 482 -26.79 -13.77 2.43
C GLY A 482 -26.91 -14.06 3.93
N TRP A 483 -28.15 -14.08 4.44
CA TRP A 483 -28.45 -14.46 5.82
C TRP A 483 -28.70 -15.97 5.94
N VAL A 484 -27.60 -16.72 6.04
CA VAL A 484 -27.63 -18.17 6.25
C VAL A 484 -28.22 -18.47 7.63
N SER A 485 -28.93 -19.58 7.74
CA SER A 485 -29.43 -20.10 9.02
C SER A 485 -28.73 -21.41 9.31
N ASN A 486 -28.09 -21.50 10.49
CA ASN A 486 -27.25 -22.61 10.92
C ASN A 486 -26.09 -22.92 9.96
N PRO A 487 -25.20 -21.95 9.63
CA PRO A 487 -23.95 -22.25 8.94
C PRO A 487 -23.07 -23.18 9.78
N THR A 488 -22.18 -23.91 9.11
CA THR A 488 -21.15 -24.77 9.73
C THR A 488 -19.84 -24.56 8.99
N PHE A 489 -18.71 -24.57 9.70
CA PHE A 489 -17.40 -24.41 9.07
C PHE A 489 -17.14 -25.49 7.99
N THR A 490 -16.54 -25.05 6.90
CA THR A 490 -16.06 -25.88 5.79
C THR A 490 -14.54 -25.77 5.66
N GLU A 491 -13.96 -26.34 4.61
CA GLU A 491 -12.57 -26.15 4.20
C GLU A 491 -12.23 -24.71 3.79
N ASN A 492 -13.23 -23.84 3.58
CA ASN A 492 -13.04 -22.43 3.24
C ASN A 492 -12.76 -21.54 4.45
N ALA A 493 -13.01 -22.03 5.67
CA ALA A 493 -12.76 -21.32 6.91
C ALA A 493 -11.31 -20.83 7.00
N LYS A 494 -11.13 -19.61 7.51
CA LYS A 494 -9.83 -18.95 7.72
C LYS A 494 -9.54 -18.86 9.21
N TYR A 495 -8.26 -18.89 9.56
CA TYR A 495 -7.81 -18.54 10.91
C TYR A 495 -7.28 -17.12 10.90
N TYR A 496 -7.58 -16.37 11.95
CA TYR A 496 -7.01 -15.07 12.22
C TYR A 496 -6.41 -15.09 13.63
N ILE A 497 -5.31 -14.37 13.79
CA ILE A 497 -4.56 -14.20 15.02
C ILE A 497 -4.62 -12.74 15.46
N ARG A 498 -4.23 -12.48 16.71
CA ARG A 498 -3.72 -11.16 17.10
C ARG A 498 -2.23 -11.07 16.88
#